data_AF-A0A9Q0UX47-F1
#
_entry.id   AF-A0A9Q0UX47-F1
#
_cell.length_a   1.000
_cell.length_b   1.000
_cell.length_c   1.000
_cell.angle_alpha   90.00
_cell.angle_beta   90.00
_cell.angle_gamma   90.00
#
_symmetry.space_group_name_H-M   'P 1'
#
loop_
_entity.id
_entity.type
_entity.pdbx_description
1 polymer ?
#
loop_
_entity_poly.entity_id
_entity_poly.type
_entity_poly.pdbx_seq_one_letter_code
_entity_poly.pdbx_strand_id
1 'polypeptide(L)'
;MNRNGTTRKRPPSTPQPPRSSPAVKHQAISPTDEEFLDEDVFLDETLIAEDEENLNKERQVLTSSLSKWARPKLSDGYVSQSQSIIFQQLEIDYVIGETHKELLPDRSGPAAILRIFGVTGEGHSVCCLVHGFEPYFYVSCPPGMNPDDISHFHHSLEGMMREVNRNTKVPKFVQTN
;
A
#
# COMPACT_ATOMS: atom_id res chain seq x y z
N MET A 1 -27.96 40.21 19.10
CA MET A 1 -28.03 40.94 17.81
C MET A 1 -26.91 40.41 16.89
N ASN A 2 -27.25 40.27 15.61
CA ASN A 2 -26.66 39.50 14.51
C ASN A 2 -25.17 39.12 14.50
N ARG A 3 -24.95 37.83 14.20
CA ARG A 3 -23.72 37.23 13.66
C ARG A 3 -23.69 37.44 12.13
N ASN A 4 -22.60 37.99 11.60
CA ASN A 4 -22.30 38.06 10.16
C ASN A 4 -21.09 37.20 9.81
N GLY A 5 -21.12 36.59 8.62
CA GLY A 5 -19.90 36.26 7.86
C GLY A 5 -19.57 34.77 7.70
N THR A 6 -20.40 34.00 6.98
CA THR A 6 -20.04 32.67 6.48
C THR A 6 -19.47 32.74 5.06
N THR A 7 -18.22 32.30 4.86
CA THR A 7 -17.65 31.96 3.54
C THR A 7 -17.63 30.45 3.40
N ARG A 8 -18.47 29.90 2.53
CA ARG A 8 -18.44 28.47 2.16
C ARG A 8 -18.12 28.30 0.68
N LYS A 9 -17.11 27.44 0.47
CA LYS A 9 -16.53 27.01 -0.79
C LYS A 9 -17.54 26.24 -1.66
N ARG A 10 -17.35 26.41 -2.96
CA ARG A 10 -18.13 25.91 -4.09
C ARG A 10 -17.87 24.40 -4.34
N PRO A 11 -18.90 23.56 -4.53
CA PRO A 11 -18.76 22.18 -5.01
C PRO A 11 -18.87 22.07 -6.56
N PRO A 12 -18.49 20.92 -7.16
CA PRO A 12 -18.26 20.73 -8.59
C PRO A 12 -19.52 20.35 -9.39
N SER A 13 -19.46 20.52 -10.71
CA SER A 13 -20.55 20.25 -11.67
C SER A 13 -20.42 18.90 -12.37
N THR A 14 -21.50 18.12 -12.37
CA THR A 14 -21.75 16.95 -13.24
C THR A 14 -22.86 17.24 -14.27
N PRO A 15 -22.92 16.50 -15.41
CA PRO A 15 -23.57 16.94 -16.65
C PRO A 15 -24.94 16.28 -16.94
N GLN A 16 -25.86 16.98 -17.65
CA GLN A 16 -27.10 16.42 -18.23
C GLN A 16 -27.75 17.36 -19.31
N PRO A 17 -28.70 16.94 -20.17
CA PRO A 17 -28.41 16.53 -21.56
C PRO A 17 -29.29 17.28 -22.63
N PRO A 18 -29.47 16.83 -23.90
CA PRO A 18 -29.38 17.67 -25.11
C PRO A 18 -30.72 18.30 -25.56
N ARG A 19 -30.70 19.43 -26.28
CA ARG A 19 -31.87 19.90 -27.06
C ARG A 19 -31.50 20.58 -28.39
N SER A 20 -31.87 19.87 -29.46
CA SER A 20 -32.49 20.30 -30.73
C SER A 20 -32.08 21.63 -31.39
N SER A 21 -31.53 21.47 -32.60
CA SER A 21 -31.41 22.40 -33.72
C SER A 21 -32.65 23.25 -34.04
N PRO A 22 -32.45 24.40 -34.71
CA PRO A 22 -33.26 24.73 -35.88
C PRO A 22 -32.38 24.83 -37.14
N ALA A 23 -32.90 24.24 -38.21
CA ALA A 23 -32.37 24.34 -39.56
C ALA A 23 -32.73 25.72 -40.16
N VAL A 24 -31.77 26.36 -40.83
CA VAL A 24 -32.08 27.31 -41.90
C VAL A 24 -31.14 27.00 -43.07
N LYS A 25 -31.75 26.58 -44.19
CA LYS A 25 -31.11 26.37 -45.49
C LYS A 25 -31.07 27.69 -46.28
N HIS A 26 -30.32 27.63 -47.37
CA HIS A 26 -30.14 28.61 -48.46
C HIS A 26 -28.94 29.54 -48.22
N GLN A 27 -27.97 29.74 -49.11
CA GLN A 27 -27.69 29.23 -50.46
C GLN A 27 -26.27 29.75 -50.82
N ALA A 28 -25.52 29.02 -51.64
CA ALA A 28 -24.12 29.30 -51.98
C ALA A 28 -23.90 30.66 -52.68
N ILE A 29 -22.73 31.30 -52.43
CA ILE A 29 -21.80 31.99 -53.37
C ILE A 29 -20.58 32.50 -52.53
N SER A 30 -19.35 32.20 -52.96
CA SER A 30 -18.06 32.77 -52.50
C SER A 30 -17.65 33.96 -53.42
N PRO A 31 -16.50 34.66 -53.27
CA PRO A 31 -15.47 34.73 -52.20
C PRO A 31 -15.15 36.20 -51.76
N THR A 32 -14.39 36.42 -50.68
CA THR A 32 -13.35 37.49 -50.58
C THR A 32 -12.62 37.41 -49.23
N ASP A 33 -11.31 37.61 -49.32
CA ASP A 33 -10.26 37.50 -48.31
C ASP A 33 -10.37 38.52 -47.16
N GLU A 34 -10.16 38.07 -45.92
CA GLU A 34 -9.65 38.86 -44.80
C GLU A 34 -8.83 37.92 -43.92
N GLU A 35 -7.50 38.06 -44.02
CA GLU A 35 -6.47 37.34 -43.30
C GLU A 35 -6.62 37.52 -41.77
N PHE A 36 -7.24 36.56 -41.08
CA PHE A 36 -6.85 36.26 -39.72
C PHE A 36 -5.62 35.37 -39.80
N LEU A 37 -4.44 35.98 -39.63
CA LEU A 37 -3.19 35.28 -39.40
C LEU A 37 -3.33 34.51 -38.08
N ASP A 38 -3.84 33.28 -38.13
CA ASP A 38 -3.37 32.27 -37.17
C ASP A 38 -1.91 32.10 -37.54
N GLU A 39 -1.04 32.69 -36.71
CA GLU A 39 0.38 32.40 -36.69
C GLU A 39 0.49 30.94 -36.22
N ASP A 40 0.21 30.03 -37.15
CA ASP A 40 0.47 28.62 -37.05
C ASP A 40 1.95 28.51 -36.74
N VAL A 41 2.28 28.38 -35.45
CA VAL A 41 3.59 27.90 -35.02
C VAL A 41 3.71 26.56 -35.70
N PHE A 42 4.38 26.56 -36.86
CA PHE A 42 4.63 25.38 -37.66
C PHE A 42 5.61 24.56 -36.83
N LEU A 43 5.07 23.81 -35.86
CA LEU A 43 5.83 22.83 -35.12
C LEU A 43 6.30 21.83 -36.16
N ASP A 44 7.59 21.89 -36.45
CA ASP A 44 8.21 20.99 -37.38
C ASP A 44 8.07 19.57 -36.82
N GLU A 45 7.25 18.76 -37.47
CA GLU A 45 7.00 17.36 -37.11
C GLU A 45 8.32 16.58 -37.03
N THR A 46 9.33 16.99 -37.80
CA THR A 46 10.68 16.41 -37.74
C THR A 46 11.41 16.78 -36.45
N LEU A 47 11.30 18.01 -35.94
CA LEU A 47 11.87 18.41 -34.65
C LEU A 47 11.24 17.64 -33.48
N ILE A 48 9.92 17.41 -33.52
CA ILE A 48 9.24 16.60 -32.49
C ILE A 48 9.73 15.15 -32.51
N ALA A 49 9.86 14.56 -33.69
CA ALA A 49 10.33 13.18 -33.84
C ALA A 49 11.80 13.01 -33.38
N GLU A 50 12.66 13.98 -33.67
CA GLU A 50 14.05 14.00 -33.22
C GLU A 50 14.15 14.14 -31.69
N ASP A 51 13.34 15.00 -31.09
CA ASP A 51 13.26 15.15 -29.63
C ASP A 51 12.76 13.87 -28.96
N GLU A 52 11.76 13.19 -29.51
CA GLU A 52 11.28 11.89 -29.01
C GLU A 52 12.36 10.80 -29.13
N GLU A 53 13.11 10.76 -30.23
CA GLU A 53 14.19 9.80 -30.42
C GLU A 53 15.33 10.04 -29.43
N ASN A 54 15.70 11.30 -29.19
CA ASN A 54 16.69 11.68 -28.19
C ASN A 54 16.23 11.31 -26.77
N LEU A 55 14.97 11.59 -26.41
CA LEU A 55 14.38 11.18 -25.13
C LEU A 55 14.42 9.65 -24.95
N ASN A 56 14.17 8.88 -26.02
CA ASN A 56 14.26 7.42 -25.98
C ASN A 56 15.70 6.92 -25.81
N LYS A 57 16.67 7.53 -26.51
CA LYS A 57 18.10 7.22 -26.34
C LYS A 57 18.54 7.49 -24.91
N GLU A 58 18.16 8.63 -24.33
CA GLU A 58 18.45 8.98 -22.94
C GLU A 58 17.83 7.97 -21.96
N ARG A 59 16.55 7.58 -22.15
CA ARG A 59 15.91 6.53 -21.35
C ARG A 59 16.65 5.20 -21.46
N GLN A 60 17.13 4.83 -22.65
CA GLN A 60 17.82 3.57 -22.85
C GLN A 60 19.19 3.55 -22.17
N VAL A 61 19.93 4.67 -22.23
CA VAL A 61 21.18 4.86 -21.50
C VAL A 61 20.94 4.80 -19.98
N LEU A 62 19.91 5.48 -19.49
CA LEU A 62 19.52 5.46 -18.09
C LEU A 62 19.15 4.04 -17.64
N THR A 63 18.32 3.33 -18.40
CA THR A 63 17.91 1.95 -18.11
C THR A 63 19.11 1.01 -18.07
N SER A 64 20.05 1.16 -19.00
CA SER A 64 21.28 0.36 -19.06
C SER A 64 22.26 0.68 -17.92
N SER A 65 22.22 1.90 -17.39
CA SER A 65 22.99 2.27 -16.21
C SER A 65 22.34 1.70 -14.95
N LEU A 66 21.02 1.82 -14.81
CA LEU A 66 20.25 1.33 -13.65
C LEU A 66 20.26 -0.19 -13.56
N SER A 67 20.31 -0.92 -14.68
CA SER A 67 20.38 -2.38 -14.68
C SER A 67 21.65 -2.92 -14.01
N LYS A 68 22.75 -2.15 -13.99
CA LYS A 68 23.99 -2.50 -13.28
C LYS A 68 23.84 -2.49 -11.76
N TRP A 69 22.88 -1.72 -11.24
CA TRP A 69 22.61 -1.57 -9.80
C TRP A 69 21.41 -2.39 -9.33
N ALA A 70 20.66 -2.97 -10.26
CA ALA A 70 19.54 -3.84 -9.94
C ALA A 70 20.02 -5.17 -9.35
N ARG A 71 19.20 -5.75 -8.46
CA ARG A 71 19.44 -7.10 -7.96
C ARG A 71 19.24 -8.13 -9.07
N PRO A 72 19.88 -9.31 -8.96
CA PRO A 72 19.62 -10.42 -9.88
C PRO A 72 18.14 -10.81 -9.90
N LYS A 73 17.65 -11.24 -11.07
CA LYS A 73 16.29 -11.76 -11.23
C LYS A 73 16.13 -13.07 -10.47
N LEU A 74 14.95 -13.28 -9.87
CA LEU A 74 14.61 -14.54 -9.20
C LEU A 74 14.58 -15.69 -10.22
N SER A 75 15.05 -16.86 -9.80
CA SER A 75 14.93 -18.10 -10.56
C SER A 75 13.51 -18.69 -10.46
N ASP A 76 13.13 -19.50 -11.44
CA ASP A 76 11.81 -20.15 -11.50
C ASP A 76 11.52 -21.02 -10.27
N GLY A 77 12.56 -21.60 -9.65
CA GLY A 77 12.42 -22.42 -8.46
C GLY A 77 11.84 -21.67 -7.25
N TYR A 78 12.18 -20.39 -7.09
CA TYR A 78 11.58 -19.56 -6.05
C TYR A 78 10.10 -19.25 -6.35
N VAL A 79 9.78 -18.96 -7.61
CA VAL A 79 8.42 -18.63 -8.04
C VAL A 79 7.49 -19.84 -7.92
N SER A 80 7.98 -21.02 -8.29
CA SER A 80 7.24 -22.29 -8.15
C SER A 80 7.27 -22.87 -6.75
N GLN A 81 7.93 -22.21 -5.78
CA GLN A 81 8.09 -22.69 -4.40
C GLN A 81 8.72 -24.10 -4.30
N SER A 82 9.59 -24.45 -5.25
CA SER A 82 10.20 -25.80 -5.31
C SER A 82 11.53 -25.89 -4.56
N GLN A 83 12.04 -24.77 -4.07
CA GLN A 83 13.27 -24.71 -3.27
C GLN A 83 13.11 -23.86 -2.02
N SER A 84 13.97 -24.12 -1.03
CA SER A 84 14.03 -23.35 0.20
C SER A 84 14.64 -21.97 0.00
N ILE A 85 14.21 -20.99 0.79
CA ILE A 85 14.80 -19.65 0.83
C ILE A 85 15.82 -19.61 1.97
N ILE A 86 17.11 -19.56 1.63
CA ILE A 86 18.22 -19.49 2.59
C ILE A 86 18.84 -18.09 2.49
N PHE A 87 18.83 -17.35 3.59
CA PHE A 87 19.30 -15.96 3.61
C PHE A 87 19.93 -15.57 4.95
N GLN A 88 20.82 -14.58 4.90
CA GLN A 88 21.42 -13.97 6.08
C GLN A 88 20.55 -12.80 6.54
N GLN A 89 20.12 -12.83 7.80
CA GLN A 89 19.35 -11.75 8.42
C GLN A 89 20.24 -10.54 8.73
N LEU A 90 19.69 -9.35 8.51
CA LEU A 90 20.37 -8.06 8.70
C LEU A 90 19.67 -7.21 9.75
N GLU A 91 18.34 -7.15 9.69
CA GLU A 91 17.52 -6.32 10.58
C GLU A 91 16.20 -7.04 10.89
N ILE A 92 15.71 -6.83 12.11
CA ILE A 92 14.42 -7.30 12.56
C ILE A 92 13.64 -6.11 13.11
N ASP A 93 12.40 -5.96 12.67
CA ASP A 93 11.45 -5.08 13.33
C ASP A 93 10.14 -5.83 13.62
N TYR A 94 9.23 -5.14 14.30
CA TYR A 94 7.88 -5.64 14.53
C TYR A 94 6.85 -4.61 14.10
N VAL A 95 5.74 -5.11 13.54
CA VAL A 95 4.57 -4.31 13.20
C VAL A 95 3.33 -4.96 13.79
N ILE A 96 2.30 -4.15 14.05
CA ILE A 96 0.97 -4.66 14.36
C ILE A 96 0.18 -4.68 13.06
N GLY A 97 -0.22 -5.87 12.61
CA GLY A 97 -0.99 -6.07 11.40
C GLY A 97 -2.13 -7.07 11.61
N GLU A 98 -2.88 -7.36 10.56
CA GLU A 98 -3.96 -8.35 10.67
C GLU A 98 -3.39 -9.78 10.72
N THR A 99 -4.01 -10.64 11.51
CA THR A 99 -3.62 -12.05 11.62
C THR A 99 -3.67 -12.76 10.26
N HIS A 100 -2.64 -13.56 9.95
CA HIS A 100 -2.56 -14.30 8.69
C HIS A 100 -3.51 -15.51 8.69
N LYS A 101 -4.65 -15.38 8.01
CA LYS A 101 -5.74 -16.38 8.04
C LYS A 101 -5.33 -17.78 7.59
N GLU A 102 -4.43 -17.89 6.62
CA GLU A 102 -4.01 -19.22 6.12
C GLU A 102 -3.07 -19.94 7.08
N LEU A 103 -2.26 -19.18 7.83
CA LEU A 103 -1.28 -19.75 8.78
C LEU A 103 -1.93 -19.98 10.15
N LEU A 104 -2.90 -19.13 10.51
CA LEU A 104 -3.57 -19.10 11.81
C LEU A 104 -5.09 -18.95 11.61
N PRO A 105 -5.78 -20.01 11.14
CA PRO A 105 -7.20 -19.93 10.78
C PRO A 105 -8.12 -19.64 11.98
N ASP A 106 -7.75 -20.10 13.17
CA ASP A 106 -8.54 -19.93 14.40
C ASP A 106 -8.33 -18.57 15.07
N ARG A 107 -7.49 -17.70 14.49
CA ARG A 107 -7.11 -16.41 15.06
C ARG A 107 -7.53 -15.27 14.13
N SER A 108 -7.94 -14.16 14.73
CA SER A 108 -8.44 -13.00 14.00
C SER A 108 -8.12 -11.71 14.73
N GLY A 109 -7.99 -10.61 13.99
CA GLY A 109 -7.71 -9.29 14.53
C GLY A 109 -6.22 -8.94 14.53
N PRO A 110 -5.86 -7.84 15.21
CA PRO A 110 -4.48 -7.35 15.25
C PRO A 110 -3.54 -8.34 15.93
N ALA A 111 -2.44 -8.66 15.26
CA ALA A 111 -1.37 -9.53 15.74
C ALA A 111 0.00 -8.87 15.52
N ALA A 112 0.96 -9.24 16.37
CA ALA A 112 2.35 -8.88 16.16
C ALA A 112 2.92 -9.72 15.00
N ILE A 113 3.57 -9.03 14.06
CA ILE A 113 4.25 -9.64 12.92
C ILE A 113 5.70 -9.18 12.98
N LEU A 114 6.63 -10.13 13.03
CA LEU A 114 8.05 -9.82 12.96
C LEU A 114 8.46 -9.78 11.49
N ARG A 115 9.13 -8.70 11.06
CA ARG A 115 9.70 -8.62 9.71
C ARG A 115 11.21 -8.81 9.82
N ILE A 116 11.71 -9.84 9.17
CA ILE A 116 13.13 -10.16 9.12
C ILE A 116 13.63 -9.80 7.73
N PHE A 117 14.48 -8.79 7.67
CA PHE A 117 15.10 -8.34 6.42
C PHE A 117 16.46 -9.00 6.24
N GLY A 118 16.79 -9.36 5.01
CA GLY A 118 18.08 -9.95 4.74
C GLY A 118 18.38 -10.16 3.27
N VAL A 119 19.44 -10.91 3.01
CA VAL A 119 19.93 -11.20 1.65
C VAL A 119 20.27 -12.68 1.47
N THR A 120 19.90 -13.27 0.34
CA THR A 120 20.32 -14.63 -0.02
C THR A 120 21.79 -14.65 -0.43
N GLY A 121 22.40 -15.84 -0.47
CA GLY A 121 23.75 -16.02 -1.03
C GLY A 121 23.87 -15.61 -2.51
N GLU A 122 22.74 -15.57 -3.22
CA GLU A 122 22.63 -15.14 -4.63
C GLU A 122 22.42 -13.62 -4.77
N GLY A 123 22.28 -12.87 -3.67
CA GLY A 123 22.11 -11.41 -3.68
C GLY A 123 20.67 -10.90 -3.79
N HIS A 124 19.67 -11.77 -3.60
CA HIS A 124 18.27 -11.35 -3.55
C HIS A 124 17.92 -10.72 -2.20
N SER A 125 17.10 -9.66 -2.22
CA SER A 125 16.52 -9.09 -0.99
C SER A 125 15.38 -9.97 -0.49
N VAL A 126 15.34 -10.21 0.81
CA VAL A 126 14.29 -10.97 1.47
C VAL A 126 13.63 -10.12 2.54
N CYS A 127 12.30 -10.16 2.60
CA CYS A 127 11.50 -9.71 3.73
C CYS A 127 10.65 -10.91 4.17
N CYS A 128 11.03 -11.54 5.27
CA CYS A 128 10.31 -12.68 5.84
C CYS A 128 9.36 -12.18 6.94
N LEU A 129 8.07 -12.43 6.77
CA LEU A 129 7.04 -12.12 7.76
C LEU A 129 6.81 -13.34 8.63
N VAL A 130 7.13 -13.23 9.92
CA VAL A 130 6.91 -14.30 10.90
C VAL A 130 5.66 -14.00 11.70
N HIS A 131 4.75 -14.97 11.73
CA HIS A 131 3.45 -14.90 12.40
C HIS A 131 3.36 -15.92 13.53
N GLY A 132 2.41 -15.73 14.45
CA GLY A 132 2.09 -16.72 15.50
C GLY A 132 2.96 -16.64 16.75
N PHE A 133 3.76 -15.59 16.89
CA PHE A 133 4.52 -15.33 18.10
C PHE A 133 3.74 -14.40 19.05
N GLU A 134 3.53 -14.85 20.28
CA GLU A 134 2.89 -14.09 21.35
C GLU A 134 3.88 -13.84 22.48
N PRO A 135 4.12 -12.58 22.87
CA PRO A 135 4.99 -12.28 24.00
C PRO A 135 4.45 -12.93 25.28
N TYR A 136 5.33 -13.60 26.01
CA TYR A 136 5.05 -14.20 27.30
C TYR A 136 6.06 -13.74 28.35
N PHE A 137 5.70 -13.90 29.62
CA PHE A 137 6.57 -13.61 30.74
C PHE A 137 6.40 -14.68 31.82
N TYR A 138 7.43 -14.87 32.64
CA TYR A 138 7.39 -15.78 33.76
C TYR A 138 7.10 -15.03 35.06
N VAL A 139 6.27 -15.63 35.91
CA VAL A 139 6.03 -15.19 37.28
C VAL A 139 6.23 -16.35 38.24
N SER A 140 6.61 -16.03 39.46
CA SER A 140 6.68 -17.05 40.52
C SER A 140 5.28 -17.55 40.84
N CYS A 141 5.12 -18.86 40.98
CA CYS A 141 3.87 -19.47 41.43
C CYS A 141 3.62 -19.12 42.90
N PRO A 142 2.51 -18.46 43.26
CA PRO A 142 2.18 -18.13 44.64
C PRO A 142 2.08 -19.40 45.51
N PRO A 143 2.59 -19.40 46.75
CA PRO A 143 2.45 -20.53 47.66
C PRO A 143 0.98 -20.91 47.85
N GLY A 144 0.66 -22.20 47.67
CA GLY A 144 -0.71 -22.72 47.81
C GLY A 144 -1.57 -22.62 46.55
N MET A 145 -1.05 -22.10 45.43
CA MET A 145 -1.77 -22.11 44.15
C MET A 145 -1.82 -23.53 43.57
N ASN A 146 -3.03 -24.01 43.29
CA ASN A 146 -3.29 -25.32 42.71
C ASN A 146 -3.67 -25.19 41.22
N PRO A 147 -3.64 -26.28 40.44
CA PRO A 147 -4.08 -26.27 39.04
C PRO A 147 -5.51 -25.74 38.85
N ASP A 148 -6.40 -25.97 39.81
CA ASP A 148 -7.79 -25.48 39.78
C ASP A 148 -7.88 -23.95 39.85
N ASP A 149 -6.88 -23.29 40.48
CA ASP A 149 -6.84 -21.83 40.64
C ASP A 149 -6.39 -21.11 39.36
N ILE A 150 -5.74 -21.82 38.42
CA ILE A 150 -5.21 -21.24 37.17
C ILE A 150 -6.30 -20.60 36.33
N SER A 151 -7.46 -21.26 36.22
CA SER A 151 -8.59 -20.76 35.44
C SER A 151 -9.15 -19.47 36.04
N HIS A 152 -9.24 -19.40 37.37
CA HIS A 152 -9.70 -18.20 38.07
C HIS A 152 -8.69 -17.05 37.95
N PHE A 153 -7.40 -17.36 38.06
CA PHE A 153 -6.31 -16.39 37.85
C PHE A 153 -6.34 -15.82 36.42
N HIS A 154 -6.48 -16.66 35.40
CA HIS A 154 -6.59 -16.24 34.00
C HIS A 154 -7.76 -15.28 33.79
N HIS A 155 -8.96 -15.63 34.28
CA HIS A 155 -10.14 -14.78 34.17
C HIS A 155 -9.96 -13.43 34.88
N SER A 156 -9.36 -13.44 36.06
CA SER A 156 -9.08 -12.23 36.85
C SER A 156 -8.08 -11.31 36.12
N LEU A 157 -7.00 -11.87 35.56
CA LEU A 157 -6.01 -11.12 34.80
C LEU A 157 -6.60 -10.52 33.52
N GLU A 158 -7.40 -11.30 32.79
CA GLU A 158 -8.11 -10.84 31.60
C GLU A 158 -9.07 -9.68 31.92
N GLY A 159 -9.79 -9.75 33.04
CA GLY A 159 -10.65 -8.68 33.52
C GLY A 159 -9.89 -7.39 33.84
N MET A 160 -8.78 -7.50 34.58
CA MET A 160 -7.92 -6.35 34.89
C MET A 160 -7.30 -5.73 33.63
N MET A 161 -6.82 -6.55 32.68
CA MET A 161 -6.26 -6.06 31.42
C MET A 161 -7.29 -5.30 30.60
N ARG A 162 -8.55 -5.74 30.61
CA ARG A 162 -9.66 -5.06 29.93
C ARG A 162 -10.01 -3.71 30.58
N GLU A 163 -9.87 -3.58 31.89
CA GLU A 163 -10.10 -2.32 32.60
C GLU A 163 -8.99 -1.31 32.35
N VAL A 164 -7.72 -1.76 32.43
CA VAL A 164 -6.55 -0.90 32.25
C VAL A 164 -6.37 -0.50 30.78
N ASN A 165 -6.67 -1.41 29.84
CA ASN A 165 -6.49 -1.17 28.42
C ASN A 165 -7.74 -0.54 27.79
N ARG A 166 -7.61 0.71 27.34
CA ARG A 166 -8.70 1.46 26.71
C ARG A 166 -9.08 0.97 25.31
N ASN A 167 -8.32 0.01 24.74
CA ASN A 167 -8.58 -0.55 23.43
C ASN A 167 -9.64 -1.65 23.49
N THR A 168 -10.90 -1.29 23.30
CA THR A 168 -12.05 -2.23 23.33
C THR A 168 -12.14 -3.14 22.11
N LYS A 169 -11.26 -2.97 21.10
CA LYS A 169 -11.26 -3.77 19.87
C LYS A 169 -10.52 -5.11 20.01
N VAL A 170 -9.86 -5.33 21.16
CA VAL A 170 -9.15 -6.58 21.44
C VAL A 170 -10.11 -7.53 22.15
N PRO A 171 -10.45 -8.68 21.55
CA PRO A 171 -11.43 -9.60 22.15
C PRO A 171 -10.87 -10.32 23.38
N LYS A 172 -9.60 -10.71 23.36
CA LYS A 172 -8.86 -11.37 24.44
C LYS A 172 -7.48 -10.75 24.62
N PHE A 173 -7.06 -10.49 25.86
CA PHE A 173 -5.76 -9.90 26.19
C PHE A 173 -4.73 -10.93 26.65
N VAL A 174 -5.19 -12.05 27.24
CA VAL A 174 -4.36 -13.09 27.83
C VAL A 174 -4.66 -14.43 27.17
N GLN A 175 -3.62 -15.10 26.67
CA GLN A 175 -3.68 -16.50 26.23
C GLN A 175 -2.97 -17.40 27.23
N THR A 176 -3.61 -18.52 27.55
CA THR A 176 -3.01 -19.66 28.25
C THR A 176 -2.86 -20.79 27.25
N ASN A 177 -1.66 -21.36 27.21
CA ASN A 177 -1.38 -22.60 26.50
C ASN A 177 -1.79 -23.81 27.34
#